data_AF-A0A9D3LMD0-F1
#
_entry.id   AF-A0A9D3LMD0-F1
#
_cell.length_a   1.000
_cell.length_b   1.000
_cell.length_c   1.000
_cell.angle_alpha   90.00
_cell.angle_beta   90.00
_cell.angle_gamma   90.00
#
_symmetry.space_group_name_H-M   'P 1'
#
loop_
_entity.id
_entity.type
_entity.pdbx_description
1 polymer ?
#
loop_
_entity_poly.entity_id
_entity_poly.type
_entity_poly.pdbx_seq_one_letter_code
_entity_poly.pdbx_strand_id
1 'polypeptide(L)'
;MSSDEDFSLVSEKGEESPVFAMEAAKMEIVKCKVTYDMMVTDQRDLTKARDEQLHLTEEYEKRIAKLRQTMEAEEQDRTQRVEDGKAKLAAAEEEERRLQELLLSMQAELRHLDQEAVHLRQQAQESSSMPEKKLVFHGVEGTALITFEDEAVAQNIVRVKQHEIKLGDCCISLEASPVLIWMPSQVEVTTGLCSRRVLVSDLPRGVEQSRLLDRLEIHFAKRRNLGGEVDGAEMLHDSGNAVLTFVEDTVAKGLTDRQYHEVDFGDGTRSRVKLSPFLSGEITDLQTRVSASARTVLLRGIPAIMDPSDLQDQLEIHFQKKGNGGGEVEAIAYNPLRRRALAVFEDDCPAEAE
;
A
#
# COMPACT_ATOMS: atom_id res chain seq x y z
N MET A 1 95.54 -53.47 -15.20
CA MET A 1 96.43 -52.45 -14.60
C MET A 1 96.78 -53.01 -13.23
N SER A 2 97.87 -53.80 -13.14
CA SER A 2 99.23 -53.34 -12.78
C SER A 2 99.24 -52.98 -11.29
N SER A 3 99.98 -53.59 -10.37
CA SER A 3 101.38 -54.08 -10.37
C SER A 3 101.55 -55.01 -9.14
N ASP A 4 102.18 -56.19 -9.24
CA ASP A 4 103.62 -56.46 -9.09
C ASP A 4 104.34 -55.53 -8.10
N GLU A 5 104.63 -56.03 -6.89
CA GLU A 5 105.88 -55.71 -6.20
C GLU A 5 106.41 -56.97 -5.48
N ASP A 6 107.50 -57.48 -6.05
CA ASP A 6 108.47 -58.39 -5.46
C ASP A 6 109.03 -57.84 -4.14
N PHE A 7 109.16 -58.70 -3.12
CA PHE A 7 110.18 -58.52 -2.10
C PHE A 7 111.04 -59.79 -1.97
N SER A 8 112.17 -59.71 -2.65
CA SER A 8 113.39 -60.47 -2.42
C SER A 8 114.06 -60.01 -1.12
N LEU A 9 114.48 -60.93 -0.26
CA LEU A 9 115.65 -60.72 0.59
C LEU A 9 116.30 -62.06 1.02
N VAL A 10 117.36 -62.42 0.29
CA VAL A 10 118.63 -63.03 0.72
C VAL A 10 118.64 -63.91 1.99
N SER A 11 118.99 -65.19 1.79
CA SER A 11 119.48 -66.12 2.81
C SER A 11 120.80 -65.65 3.45
N GLU A 12 120.86 -65.59 4.78
CA GLU A 12 122.11 -65.81 5.52
C GLU A 12 121.87 -66.70 6.75
N LYS A 13 122.73 -67.71 6.88
CA LYS A 13 122.81 -68.64 8.01
C LYS A 13 123.34 -67.91 9.25
N GLY A 14 122.75 -68.17 10.41
CA GLY A 14 123.36 -67.83 11.68
C GLY A 14 122.46 -68.24 12.83
N GLU A 15 122.94 -69.15 13.68
CA GLU A 15 122.24 -69.69 14.84
C GLU A 15 121.85 -68.55 15.82
N GLU A 16 120.55 -68.24 15.91
CA GLU A 16 120.03 -67.33 16.93
C GLU A 16 119.65 -68.08 18.21
N SER A 17 120.20 -67.62 19.33
CA SER A 17 119.93 -68.10 20.68
C SER A 17 118.43 -67.98 21.03
N PRO A 18 117.80 -68.98 21.67
CA PRO A 18 116.36 -69.02 21.96
C PRO A 18 115.84 -67.86 22.85
N VAL A 19 116.74 -67.07 23.44
CA VAL A 19 116.41 -65.91 24.29
C VAL A 19 116.03 -64.67 23.46
N PHE A 20 116.72 -64.41 22.34
CA PHE A 20 116.47 -63.22 21.50
C PHE A 20 115.18 -63.35 20.67
N ALA A 21 114.89 -64.54 20.14
CA ALA A 21 113.63 -64.83 19.47
C ALA A 21 112.41 -64.70 20.42
N MET A 22 112.61 -65.01 21.72
CA MET A 22 111.55 -64.89 22.73
C MET A 22 111.26 -63.44 23.12
N GLU A 23 112.27 -62.55 23.12
CA GLU A 23 112.07 -61.10 23.34
C GLU A 23 111.38 -60.41 22.17
N ALA A 24 111.74 -60.75 20.92
CA ALA A 24 111.06 -60.25 19.72
C ALA A 24 109.58 -60.68 19.70
N ALA A 25 109.30 -61.95 20.03
CA ALA A 25 107.92 -62.45 20.13
C ALA A 25 107.11 -61.72 21.22
N LYS A 26 107.72 -61.41 22.38
CA LYS A 26 107.05 -60.64 23.44
C LYS A 26 106.70 -59.21 23.00
N MET A 27 107.61 -58.53 22.29
CA MET A 27 107.34 -57.19 21.76
C MET A 27 106.20 -57.20 20.73
N GLU A 28 106.17 -58.18 19.83
CA GLU A 28 105.08 -58.29 18.85
C GLU A 28 103.74 -58.64 19.52
N ILE A 29 103.74 -59.46 20.58
CA ILE A 29 102.53 -59.72 21.39
C ILE A 29 102.01 -58.42 22.03
N VAL A 30 102.89 -57.60 22.60
CA VAL A 30 102.50 -56.31 23.19
C VAL A 30 101.93 -55.37 22.13
N LYS A 31 102.57 -55.28 20.96
CA LYS A 31 102.09 -54.48 19.83
C LYS A 31 100.73 -54.98 19.31
N CYS A 32 100.57 -56.28 19.11
CA CYS A 32 99.29 -56.89 18.74
C CYS A 32 98.20 -56.60 19.78
N LYS A 33 98.54 -56.58 21.07
CA LYS A 33 97.60 -56.24 22.14
C LYS A 33 97.16 -54.78 22.09
N VAL A 34 98.10 -53.84 21.88
CA VAL A 34 97.78 -52.42 21.71
C VAL A 34 96.90 -52.20 20.48
N THR A 35 97.21 -52.85 19.36
CA THR A 35 96.40 -52.77 18.13
C THR A 35 95.01 -53.37 18.33
N TYR A 36 94.90 -54.50 19.04
CA TYR A 36 93.62 -55.11 19.38
C TYR A 36 92.76 -54.18 20.25
N ASP A 37 93.33 -53.62 21.32
CA ASP A 37 92.63 -52.69 22.20
C ASP A 37 92.13 -51.45 21.43
N MET A 38 92.94 -50.94 20.50
CA MET A 38 92.55 -49.83 19.60
C MET A 38 91.43 -50.21 18.63
N MET A 39 91.48 -51.41 18.04
CA MET A 39 90.39 -51.92 17.19
C MET A 39 89.08 -52.11 17.95
N VAL A 40 89.15 -52.54 19.22
CA VAL A 40 87.98 -52.68 20.09
C VAL A 40 87.37 -51.31 20.41
N THR A 41 88.18 -50.28 20.65
CA THR A 41 87.68 -48.91 20.83
C THR A 41 87.05 -48.36 19.57
N ASP A 42 87.69 -48.54 18.41
CA ASP A 42 87.16 -48.07 17.13
C ASP A 42 85.85 -48.77 16.78
N GLN A 43 85.76 -50.08 17.00
CA GLN A 43 84.53 -50.85 16.78
C GLN A 43 83.40 -50.36 17.69
N ARG A 44 83.71 -49.99 18.94
CA ARG A 44 82.73 -49.42 19.87
C ARG A 44 82.23 -48.06 19.39
N ASP A 45 83.11 -47.19 18.92
CA ASP A 45 82.74 -45.84 18.49
C ASP A 45 82.01 -45.85 17.14
N LEU A 46 82.39 -46.73 16.21
CA LEU A 46 81.64 -46.98 14.98
C LEU A 46 80.23 -47.51 15.25
N THR A 47 80.08 -48.39 16.26
CA THR A 47 78.77 -48.91 16.66
C THR A 47 77.88 -47.78 17.19
N LYS A 48 78.42 -46.88 18.02
CA LYS A 48 77.68 -45.70 18.50
C LYS A 48 77.28 -44.78 17.35
N ALA A 49 78.21 -44.45 16.45
CA ALA A 49 77.94 -43.57 15.31
C ALA A 49 76.86 -44.15 14.39
N ARG A 50 76.88 -45.48 14.15
CA ARG A 50 75.82 -46.19 13.42
C ARG A 50 74.47 -46.05 14.13
N ASP A 51 74.42 -46.29 15.44
CA ASP A 51 73.17 -46.24 16.22
C ASP A 51 72.60 -44.81 16.26
N GLU A 52 73.47 -43.80 16.39
CA GLU A 52 73.09 -42.39 16.28
C GLU A 52 72.55 -42.03 14.88
N GLN A 53 73.18 -42.53 13.81
CA GLN A 53 72.71 -42.31 12.45
C GLN A 53 71.37 -42.99 12.18
N LEU A 54 71.15 -44.20 12.69
CA LEU A 54 69.87 -44.90 12.61
C LEU A 54 68.78 -44.13 13.36
N HIS A 55 69.06 -43.68 14.59
CA HIS A 55 68.13 -42.88 15.37
C HIS A 55 67.73 -41.57 14.65
N LEU A 56 68.72 -40.86 14.10
CA LEU A 56 68.47 -39.63 13.35
C LEU A 56 67.63 -39.88 12.09
N THR A 57 67.86 -41.00 11.40
CA THR A 57 67.08 -41.39 10.22
C THR A 57 65.61 -41.65 10.58
N GLU A 58 65.36 -42.39 11.67
CA GLU A 58 63.99 -42.62 12.17
C GLU A 58 63.28 -41.32 12.57
N GLU A 59 63.99 -40.37 13.19
CA GLU A 59 63.42 -39.07 13.53
C GLU A 59 63.04 -38.26 12.28
N TYR A 60 63.89 -38.25 11.26
CA TYR A 60 63.58 -37.59 9.99
C TYR A 60 62.38 -38.24 9.29
N GLU A 61 62.30 -39.57 9.27
CA GLU A 61 61.15 -40.29 8.70
C GLU A 61 59.85 -39.94 9.44
N LYS A 62 59.86 -39.95 10.78
CA LYS A 62 58.72 -39.54 11.60
C LYS A 62 58.30 -38.10 11.31
N ARG A 63 59.26 -37.19 11.16
CA ARG A 63 58.98 -35.77 10.86
C ARG A 63 58.41 -35.59 9.46
N ILE A 64 58.93 -36.30 8.46
CA ILE A 64 58.42 -36.29 7.09
C ILE A 64 56.99 -36.84 7.05
N ALA A 65 56.73 -37.96 7.73
CA ALA A 65 55.39 -38.55 7.80
C ALA A 65 54.39 -37.59 8.45
N LYS A 66 54.76 -36.96 9.57
CA LYS A 66 53.91 -35.97 10.25
C LYS A 66 53.63 -34.76 9.36
N LEU A 67 54.65 -34.25 8.66
CA LEU A 67 54.49 -33.10 7.77
C LEU A 67 53.57 -33.42 6.58
N ARG A 68 53.70 -34.62 6.00
CA ARG A 68 52.79 -35.08 4.93
C ARG A 68 51.35 -35.14 5.43
N GLN A 69 51.13 -35.74 6.59
CA GLN A 69 49.80 -35.87 7.17
C GLN A 69 49.17 -34.51 7.47
N THR A 70 49.94 -33.54 7.98
CA THR A 70 49.43 -32.18 8.21
C THR A 70 49.09 -31.48 6.89
N MET A 71 49.92 -31.61 5.85
CA MET A 71 49.62 -31.00 4.56
C MET A 71 48.37 -31.62 3.91
N GLU A 72 48.23 -32.95 3.96
CA GLU A 72 47.03 -33.62 3.44
C GLU A 72 45.76 -33.20 4.19
N ALA A 73 45.84 -33.08 5.52
CA ALA A 73 44.72 -32.59 6.33
C ALA A 73 44.36 -31.13 6.01
N GLU A 74 45.35 -30.26 5.82
CA GLU A 74 45.13 -28.87 5.42
C GLU A 74 44.56 -28.74 4.00
N GLU A 75 45.02 -29.57 3.06
CA GLU A 75 44.46 -29.62 1.71
C GLU A 75 43.00 -30.08 1.73
N GLN A 76 42.66 -31.10 2.53
CA GLN A 76 41.29 -31.56 2.71
C GLN A 76 40.39 -30.51 3.36
N ASP A 77 40.86 -29.81 4.39
CA ASP A 77 40.10 -28.71 5.00
C ASP A 77 39.87 -27.57 4.00
N ARG A 78 40.90 -27.21 3.23
CA ARG A 78 40.79 -26.17 2.20
C ARG A 78 39.81 -26.55 1.11
N THR A 79 39.84 -27.79 0.61
CA THR A 79 38.89 -28.24 -0.43
C THR A 79 37.47 -28.27 0.11
N GLN A 80 37.26 -28.77 1.33
CA GLN A 80 35.94 -28.78 1.96
C GLN A 80 35.37 -27.37 2.12
N ARG A 81 36.16 -26.40 2.61
CA ARG A 81 35.72 -25.00 2.75
C ARG A 81 35.34 -24.36 1.41
N VAL A 82 36.06 -24.70 0.34
CA VAL A 82 35.74 -24.22 -1.01
C VAL A 82 34.44 -24.82 -1.52
N GLU A 83 34.22 -26.13 -1.32
CA GLU A 83 32.97 -26.78 -1.73
C GLU A 83 31.76 -26.28 -0.93
N ASP A 84 31.91 -26.13 0.40
CA ASP A 84 30.86 -25.53 1.25
C ASP A 84 30.55 -24.08 0.83
N GLY A 85 31.59 -23.32 0.47
CA GLY A 85 31.44 -21.96 -0.04
C GLY A 85 30.70 -21.91 -1.39
N LYS A 86 31.05 -22.79 -2.32
CA LYS A 86 30.36 -22.92 -3.62
C LYS A 86 28.89 -23.33 -3.43
N ALA A 87 28.61 -24.27 -2.54
CA ALA A 87 27.24 -24.71 -2.26
C ALA A 87 26.39 -23.56 -1.69
N LYS A 88 26.95 -22.76 -0.77
CA LYS A 88 26.28 -21.55 -0.24
C LYS A 88 26.06 -20.49 -1.31
N LEU A 89 27.04 -20.27 -2.20
CA LEU A 89 26.91 -19.32 -3.30
C LEU A 89 25.80 -19.75 -4.26
N ALA A 90 25.76 -21.01 -4.68
CA ALA A 90 24.72 -21.53 -5.55
C ALA A 90 23.31 -21.41 -4.94
N ALA A 91 23.17 -21.68 -3.63
CA ALA A 91 21.91 -21.49 -2.92
C ALA A 91 21.48 -20.02 -2.87
N ALA A 92 22.42 -19.09 -2.67
CA ALA A 92 22.14 -17.66 -2.68
C ALA A 92 21.74 -17.15 -4.07
N GLU A 93 22.40 -17.62 -5.13
CA GLU A 93 22.05 -17.28 -6.53
C GLU A 93 20.66 -17.78 -6.92
N GLU A 94 20.23 -18.95 -6.42
CA GLU A 94 18.88 -19.46 -6.65
C GLU A 94 17.81 -18.61 -5.94
N GLU A 95 18.04 -18.24 -4.68
CA GLU A 95 17.15 -17.34 -3.94
C GLU A 95 17.08 -15.94 -4.57
N GLU A 96 18.21 -15.40 -5.03
CA GLU A 96 18.22 -14.12 -5.75
C GLU A 96 17.34 -14.19 -7.02
N ARG A 97 17.43 -15.28 -7.78
CA ARG A 97 16.60 -15.49 -8.98
C ARG A 97 15.12 -15.54 -8.64
N ARG A 98 14.74 -16.28 -7.58
CA ARG A 98 13.35 -16.35 -7.10
C ARG A 98 12.83 -14.97 -6.70
N LEU A 99 13.64 -14.19 -6.00
CA LEU A 99 13.28 -12.83 -5.59
C LEU A 99 13.13 -11.89 -6.79
N GLN A 100 14.00 -12.00 -7.79
CA GLN A 100 13.90 -11.21 -9.03
C GLN A 100 12.61 -11.54 -9.81
N GLU A 101 12.24 -12.82 -9.90
CA GLU A 101 10.98 -13.25 -10.53
C GLU A 101 9.77 -12.72 -9.78
N LEU A 102 9.76 -12.81 -8.44
CA LEU A 102 8.68 -12.28 -7.61
C LEU A 102 8.54 -10.76 -7.78
N LEU A 103 9.65 -10.04 -7.81
CA LEU A 103 9.67 -8.58 -7.99
C LEU A 103 9.07 -8.19 -9.35
N LEU A 104 9.43 -8.91 -10.42
CA LEU A 104 8.85 -8.71 -11.75
C LEU A 104 7.33 -8.98 -11.77
N SER A 105 6.88 -10.04 -11.10
CA SER A 105 5.45 -10.36 -10.97
C SER A 105 4.69 -9.25 -10.26
N MET A 106 5.19 -8.80 -9.10
CA MET A 106 4.55 -7.73 -8.33
C MET A 106 4.53 -6.41 -9.12
N GLN A 107 5.59 -6.09 -9.86
CA GLN A 107 5.62 -4.91 -10.73
C GLN A 107 4.58 -4.98 -11.85
N ALA A 108 4.32 -6.16 -12.42
CA ALA A 108 3.28 -6.34 -13.43
C ALA A 108 1.88 -6.14 -12.84
N GLU A 109 1.61 -6.70 -11.65
CA GLU A 109 0.34 -6.51 -10.94
C GLU A 109 0.10 -5.04 -10.58
N LEU A 110 1.11 -4.33 -10.07
CA LEU A 110 1.00 -2.90 -9.78
C LEU A 110 0.67 -2.09 -11.04
N ARG A 111 1.33 -2.36 -12.16
CA ARG A 111 1.01 -1.70 -13.45
C ARG A 111 -0.42 -1.97 -13.90
N HIS A 112 -0.91 -3.19 -13.72
CA HIS A 112 -2.29 -3.53 -14.05
C HIS A 112 -3.28 -2.75 -13.17
N LEU A 113 -3.05 -2.72 -11.86
CA LEU A 113 -3.88 -1.94 -10.92
C LEU A 113 -3.85 -0.45 -11.22
N ASP A 114 -2.69 0.12 -11.60
CA ASP A 114 -2.59 1.51 -12.01
C ASP A 114 -3.41 1.80 -13.28
N GLN A 115 -3.37 0.90 -14.27
CA GLN A 115 -4.19 1.02 -15.48
C GLN A 115 -5.69 0.95 -15.17
N GLU A 116 -6.09 0.02 -14.30
CA GLU A 116 -7.48 -0.12 -13.84
C GLU A 116 -7.94 1.13 -13.07
N ALA A 117 -7.09 1.68 -12.20
CA ALA A 117 -7.38 2.91 -11.47
C ALA A 117 -7.55 4.12 -12.40
N VAL A 118 -6.74 4.23 -13.45
CA VAL A 118 -6.90 5.27 -14.48
C VAL A 118 -8.22 5.08 -15.23
N HIS A 119 -8.57 3.85 -15.58
CA HIS A 119 -9.84 3.54 -16.26
C HIS A 119 -11.05 3.88 -15.39
N LEU A 120 -11.02 3.50 -14.10
CA LEU A 120 -12.06 3.85 -13.13
C LEU A 120 -12.18 5.37 -12.93
N ARG A 121 -11.06 6.11 -12.94
CA ARG A 121 -11.09 7.58 -12.88
C ARG A 121 -11.71 8.20 -14.12
N GLN A 122 -11.44 7.67 -15.31
CA GLN A 122 -12.07 8.12 -16.56
C GLN A 122 -13.58 7.86 -16.52
N GLN A 123 -13.99 6.64 -16.14
CA GLN A 123 -15.40 6.30 -15.96
C GLN A 123 -16.09 7.18 -14.91
N ALA A 124 -15.42 7.51 -13.80
CA ALA A 124 -15.94 8.41 -12.78
C ALA A 124 -16.03 9.88 -13.25
N GLN A 125 -15.14 10.33 -14.15
CA GLN A 125 -15.26 11.64 -14.80
C GLN A 125 -16.39 11.69 -15.82
N GLU A 126 -16.65 10.61 -16.55
CA GLU A 126 -17.79 10.50 -17.47
C GLU A 126 -19.12 10.37 -16.70
N SER A 127 -19.08 9.76 -15.52
CA SER A 127 -20.22 9.61 -14.59
C SER A 127 -20.29 10.72 -13.53
N SER A 128 -19.55 11.82 -13.71
CA SER A 128 -19.66 13.04 -12.92
C SER A 128 -20.95 13.79 -13.29
N SER A 129 -22.08 13.10 -13.28
CA SER A 129 -23.35 13.73 -13.06
C SER A 129 -23.25 14.41 -11.71
N MET A 130 -23.18 15.75 -11.71
CA MET A 130 -23.39 16.54 -10.51
C MET A 130 -24.65 15.99 -9.82
N PRO A 131 -24.66 15.79 -8.49
CA PRO A 131 -25.88 15.39 -7.80
C PRO A 131 -27.03 16.30 -8.22
N GLU A 132 -28.24 15.74 -8.35
CA GLU A 132 -29.45 16.46 -8.80
C GLU A 132 -29.43 17.92 -8.32
N LYS A 133 -29.31 18.85 -9.27
CA LYS A 133 -29.05 20.27 -8.99
C LYS A 133 -30.33 20.94 -8.50
N LYS A 134 -30.76 20.64 -7.28
CA LYS A 134 -31.86 21.34 -6.61
C LYS A 134 -31.34 22.68 -6.12
N LEU A 135 -31.59 23.72 -6.90
CA LEU A 135 -31.07 25.05 -6.63
C LEU A 135 -32.09 25.83 -5.81
N VAL A 136 -31.65 26.41 -4.70
CA VAL A 136 -32.53 27.12 -3.78
C VAL A 136 -32.44 28.62 -4.02
N PHE A 137 -33.56 29.23 -4.39
CA PHE A 137 -33.72 30.67 -4.41
C PHE A 137 -34.42 31.13 -3.12
N HIS A 138 -33.78 32.05 -2.41
CA HIS A 138 -34.35 32.71 -1.25
C HIS A 138 -35.23 33.89 -1.70
N GLY A 139 -36.55 33.70 -1.61
CA GLY A 139 -37.52 34.72 -1.99
C GLY A 139 -37.44 35.97 -1.10
N VAL A 140 -37.45 37.14 -1.72
CA VAL A 140 -37.67 38.41 -1.02
C VAL A 140 -39.19 38.58 -0.81
N GLU A 141 -39.59 39.22 0.28
CA GLU A 141 -41.02 39.46 0.52
C GLU A 141 -41.63 40.39 -0.55
N GLY A 142 -42.89 40.16 -0.93
CA GLY A 142 -43.57 40.97 -1.95
C GLY A 142 -43.04 40.73 -3.37
N THR A 143 -42.61 39.50 -3.66
CA THR A 143 -42.16 39.08 -5.00
C THR A 143 -42.92 37.86 -5.49
N ALA A 144 -43.00 37.68 -6.81
CA ALA A 144 -43.50 36.45 -7.41
C ALA A 144 -42.47 35.90 -8.41
N LEU A 145 -42.40 34.58 -8.50
CA LEU A 145 -41.71 33.88 -9.58
C LEU A 145 -42.75 33.37 -10.56
N ILE A 146 -42.51 33.60 -11.84
CA ILE A 146 -43.37 33.11 -12.92
C ILE A 146 -42.53 32.39 -13.96
N THR A 147 -42.85 31.13 -14.23
CA THR A 147 -42.19 30.28 -15.20
C THR A 147 -43.08 30.13 -16.42
N PHE A 148 -42.54 30.43 -17.59
CA PHE A 148 -43.24 30.34 -18.87
C PHE A 148 -42.87 29.07 -19.62
N GLU A 149 -43.78 28.52 -20.42
CA GLU A 149 -43.48 27.42 -21.34
C GLU A 149 -42.40 27.81 -22.37
N ASP A 150 -42.47 29.04 -22.89
CA ASP A 150 -41.55 29.56 -23.89
C ASP A 150 -40.54 30.57 -23.30
N GLU A 151 -39.25 30.30 -23.45
CA GLU A 151 -38.16 31.21 -23.06
C GLU A 151 -38.30 32.59 -23.72
N ALA A 152 -38.75 32.66 -24.97
CA ALA A 152 -38.88 33.93 -25.67
C ALA A 152 -39.90 34.86 -25.00
N VAL A 153 -40.94 34.28 -24.37
CA VAL A 153 -41.92 35.03 -23.58
C VAL A 153 -41.26 35.59 -22.32
N ALA A 154 -40.54 34.77 -21.57
CA ALA A 154 -39.82 35.20 -20.36
C ALA A 154 -38.82 36.33 -20.66
N GLN A 155 -38.01 36.19 -21.72
CA GLN A 155 -37.09 37.22 -22.17
C GLN A 155 -37.80 38.52 -22.56
N ASN A 156 -38.97 38.43 -23.20
CA ASN A 156 -39.76 39.60 -23.55
C ASN A 156 -40.31 40.33 -22.31
N ILE A 157 -40.84 39.60 -21.32
CA ILE A 157 -41.33 40.18 -20.06
C ILE A 157 -40.20 40.91 -19.31
N VAL A 158 -39.01 40.31 -19.23
CA VAL A 158 -37.81 40.93 -18.64
C VAL A 158 -37.40 42.19 -19.42
N ARG A 159 -37.45 42.15 -20.76
CA ARG A 159 -37.09 43.29 -21.61
C ARG A 159 -38.04 44.49 -21.41
N VAL A 160 -39.33 44.24 -21.24
CA VAL A 160 -40.32 45.30 -20.95
C VAL A 160 -40.06 45.95 -19.59
N LYS A 161 -39.53 45.18 -18.63
CA LYS A 161 -39.10 45.58 -17.29
C LYS A 161 -40.21 46.10 -16.37
N GLN A 162 -41.03 47.07 -16.78
CA GLN A 162 -42.13 47.59 -15.96
C GLN A 162 -43.48 47.16 -16.52
N HIS A 163 -44.32 46.58 -15.66
CA HIS A 163 -45.66 46.10 -16.01
C HIS A 163 -46.71 46.76 -15.13
N GLU A 164 -47.74 47.33 -15.74
CA GLU A 164 -48.90 47.85 -15.02
C GLU A 164 -50.04 46.83 -15.04
N ILE A 165 -50.44 46.36 -13.85
CA ILE A 165 -51.44 45.32 -13.68
C ILE A 165 -52.69 45.93 -13.06
N LYS A 166 -53.82 45.78 -13.77
CA LYS A 166 -55.15 46.11 -13.28
C LYS A 166 -55.69 44.95 -12.46
N LEU A 167 -55.94 45.22 -11.18
CA LEU A 167 -56.42 44.28 -10.18
C LEU A 167 -57.77 44.81 -9.66
N GLY A 168 -58.85 44.49 -10.37
CA GLY A 168 -60.17 45.09 -10.13
C GLY A 168 -60.13 46.61 -10.30
N ASP A 169 -60.41 47.35 -9.23
CA ASP A 169 -60.42 48.82 -9.19
C ASP A 169 -59.05 49.45 -8.90
N CYS A 170 -58.01 48.63 -8.67
CA CYS A 170 -56.66 49.08 -8.35
C CYS A 170 -55.68 48.82 -9.50
N CYS A 171 -54.66 49.67 -9.66
CA CYS A 171 -53.53 49.42 -10.54
C CYS A 171 -52.26 49.29 -9.70
N ILE A 172 -51.46 48.26 -9.95
CA ILE A 172 -50.13 48.11 -9.37
C ILE A 172 -49.07 48.15 -10.47
N SER A 173 -47.89 48.69 -10.15
CA SER A 173 -46.73 48.68 -11.03
C SER A 173 -45.72 47.69 -10.48
N LEU A 174 -45.27 46.77 -11.34
CA LEU A 174 -44.32 45.72 -11.00
C LEU A 174 -43.05 45.86 -11.83
N GLU A 175 -41.93 45.46 -11.25
CA GLU A 175 -40.67 45.31 -11.96
C GLU A 175 -40.38 43.83 -12.25
N ALA A 176 -40.22 43.50 -13.52
CA ALA A 176 -39.77 42.21 -14.02
C ALA A 176 -38.24 42.20 -14.19
N SER A 177 -37.60 41.16 -13.68
CA SER A 177 -36.15 40.97 -13.73
C SER A 177 -35.81 39.49 -13.88
N PRO A 178 -34.64 39.13 -14.43
CA PRO A 178 -34.25 37.73 -14.52
C PRO A 178 -34.01 37.15 -13.12
N VAL A 179 -34.34 35.87 -12.94
CA VAL A 179 -33.96 35.13 -11.72
C VAL A 179 -32.49 34.77 -11.81
N LEU A 180 -31.67 35.31 -10.91
CA LEU A 180 -30.26 34.97 -10.81
C LEU A 180 -30.05 33.83 -9.81
N ILE A 181 -29.40 32.76 -10.27
CA ILE A 181 -29.15 31.54 -9.51
C ILE A 181 -27.64 31.31 -9.42
N TRP A 182 -27.16 30.94 -8.23
CA TRP A 182 -25.76 30.58 -8.01
C TRP A 182 -25.56 29.10 -8.33
N MET A 183 -24.78 28.84 -9.36
CA MET A 183 -24.45 27.49 -9.83
C MET A 183 -23.04 27.13 -9.41
N PRO A 184 -22.79 25.95 -8.81
CA PRO A 184 -21.44 25.41 -8.71
C PRO A 184 -20.83 25.26 -10.11
N SER A 185 -19.65 25.82 -10.34
CA SER A 185 -18.89 25.69 -11.59
C SER A 185 -17.69 24.75 -11.45
N GLN A 186 -17.10 24.68 -10.25
CA GLN A 186 -16.02 23.76 -9.93
C GLN A 186 -16.14 23.37 -8.46
N VAL A 187 -15.95 22.08 -8.17
CA VAL A 187 -15.92 21.55 -6.81
C VAL A 187 -14.68 20.67 -6.70
N GLU A 188 -13.82 20.98 -5.74
CA GLU A 188 -12.69 20.14 -5.39
C GLU A 188 -12.96 19.49 -4.03
N VAL A 189 -12.88 18.16 -4.01
CA VAL A 189 -13.10 17.36 -2.81
C VAL A 189 -11.81 16.64 -2.49
N THR A 190 -11.24 16.92 -1.32
CA THR A 190 -10.14 16.13 -0.78
C THR A 190 -10.74 14.94 -0.03
N THR A 191 -10.30 13.74 -0.38
CA THR A 191 -10.74 12.51 0.29
C THR A 191 -9.66 11.99 1.23
N GLY A 192 -10.08 11.56 2.42
CA GLY A 192 -9.22 11.01 3.45
C GLY A 192 -9.86 9.82 4.15
N LEU A 193 -9.03 8.89 4.63
CA LEU A 193 -9.51 7.79 5.46
C LEU A 193 -9.94 8.32 6.82
N CYS A 194 -11.17 8.01 7.23
CA CYS A 194 -11.65 8.34 8.55
C CYS A 194 -11.23 7.23 9.54
N SER A 195 -10.42 7.59 10.54
CA SER A 195 -9.93 6.66 11.56
C SER A 195 -11.01 6.24 12.57
N ARG A 196 -12.13 6.96 12.62
CA ARG A 196 -13.25 6.69 13.56
C ARG A 196 -14.47 6.06 12.89
N ARG A 197 -14.51 6.00 11.56
CA ARG A 197 -15.69 5.52 10.83
C ARG A 197 -15.35 4.30 9.99
N VAL A 198 -16.28 3.36 9.93
CA VAL A 198 -16.20 2.20 9.03
C VAL A 198 -17.48 2.10 8.21
N LEU A 199 -17.32 1.71 6.95
CA LEU A 199 -18.43 1.37 6.08
C LEU A 199 -18.77 -0.11 6.27
N VAL A 200 -20.03 -0.41 6.50
CA VAL A 200 -20.59 -1.76 6.62
C VAL A 200 -21.41 -2.07 5.39
N SER A 201 -20.93 -3.03 4.59
CA SER A 201 -21.61 -3.54 3.40
C SER A 201 -22.00 -5.02 3.58
N ASP A 202 -22.67 -5.58 2.55
CA ASP A 202 -23.19 -6.95 2.54
C ASP A 202 -24.23 -7.19 3.66
N LEU A 203 -25.07 -6.19 3.90
CA LEU A 203 -26.12 -6.22 4.90
C LEU A 203 -27.29 -7.14 4.49
N PRO A 204 -27.91 -7.88 5.44
CA PRO A 204 -29.01 -8.78 5.12
C PRO A 204 -30.25 -8.03 4.64
N ARG A 205 -30.83 -8.51 3.53
CA ARG A 205 -32.08 -7.97 2.97
C ARG A 205 -33.26 -8.54 3.76
N GLY A 206 -34.20 -7.69 4.18
CA GLY A 206 -35.42 -8.10 4.89
C GLY A 206 -35.39 -7.90 6.41
N VAL A 207 -34.28 -7.41 6.97
CA VAL A 207 -34.23 -6.88 8.34
C VAL A 207 -34.62 -5.40 8.31
N GLU A 208 -35.44 -4.98 9.26
CA GLU A 208 -35.85 -3.57 9.40
C GLU A 208 -34.62 -2.70 9.78
N GLN A 209 -34.52 -1.49 9.22
CA GLN A 209 -33.32 -0.66 9.28
C GLN A 209 -32.93 -0.28 10.71
N SER A 210 -33.88 0.13 11.55
CA SER A 210 -33.58 0.48 12.94
C SER A 210 -33.03 -0.72 13.71
N ARG A 211 -33.63 -1.89 13.53
CA ARG A 211 -33.14 -3.14 14.11
C ARG A 211 -31.76 -3.53 13.59
N LEU A 212 -31.48 -3.29 12.32
CA LEU A 212 -30.17 -3.57 11.73
C LEU A 212 -29.08 -2.72 12.37
N LEU A 213 -29.30 -1.41 12.48
CA LEU A 213 -28.37 -0.47 13.11
C LEU A 213 -28.14 -0.81 14.58
N ASP A 214 -29.21 -1.05 15.34
CA ASP A 214 -29.13 -1.46 16.75
C ASP A 214 -28.26 -2.71 16.94
N ARG A 215 -28.40 -3.70 16.04
CA ARG A 215 -27.64 -4.95 16.10
C ARG A 215 -26.18 -4.75 15.76
N LEU A 216 -25.87 -3.91 14.77
CA LEU A 216 -24.50 -3.54 14.44
C LEU A 216 -23.85 -2.80 15.61
N GLU A 217 -24.52 -1.80 16.17
CA GLU A 217 -24.03 -1.01 17.31
C GLU A 217 -23.72 -1.91 18.50
N ILE A 218 -24.67 -2.76 18.92
CA ILE A 218 -24.47 -3.69 20.05
C ILE A 218 -23.35 -4.71 19.76
N HIS A 219 -23.19 -5.14 18.50
CA HIS A 219 -22.16 -6.10 18.13
C HIS A 219 -20.77 -5.46 18.19
N PHE A 220 -20.60 -4.29 17.58
CA PHE A 220 -19.32 -3.61 17.48
C PHE A 220 -19.00 -2.72 18.68
N ALA A 221 -19.92 -2.52 19.63
CA ALA A 221 -19.61 -1.98 20.95
C ALA A 221 -18.66 -2.89 21.77
N LYS A 222 -18.51 -4.16 21.38
CA LYS A 222 -17.79 -5.17 22.16
C LYS A 222 -16.36 -5.35 21.66
N ARG A 223 -15.37 -5.11 22.55
CA ARG A 223 -13.95 -5.32 22.25
C ARG A 223 -13.56 -6.72 21.78
N ARG A 224 -14.28 -7.76 22.22
CA ARG A 224 -14.07 -9.14 21.75
C ARG A 224 -14.33 -9.33 20.24
N ASN A 225 -15.10 -8.42 19.65
CA ASN A 225 -15.39 -8.38 18.21
C ASN A 225 -14.47 -7.38 17.49
N LEU A 226 -13.33 -7.02 18.09
CA LEU A 226 -12.41 -5.98 17.62
C LEU A 226 -13.01 -4.56 17.58
N GLY A 227 -14.20 -4.39 18.15
CA GLY A 227 -14.89 -3.10 18.21
C GLY A 227 -14.53 -2.27 19.45
N GLY A 228 -15.29 -1.22 19.69
CA GLY A 228 -15.10 -0.27 20.78
C GLY A 228 -16.36 0.56 20.98
N GLU A 229 -16.34 1.54 21.89
CA GLU A 229 -17.51 2.39 22.13
C GLU A 229 -17.98 3.06 20.84
N VAL A 230 -19.25 2.83 20.50
CA VAL A 230 -19.89 3.35 19.29
C VAL A 230 -20.55 4.68 19.64
N ASP A 231 -20.21 5.71 18.89
CA ASP A 231 -20.78 7.06 18.99
C ASP A 231 -22.07 7.18 18.18
N GLY A 232 -22.17 6.45 17.05
CA GLY A 232 -23.38 6.41 16.24
C GLY A 232 -23.37 5.36 15.14
N ALA A 233 -24.57 5.02 14.66
CA ALA A 233 -24.80 4.08 13.57
C ALA A 233 -25.88 4.66 12.62
N GLU A 234 -25.58 4.75 11.33
CA GLU A 234 -26.47 5.39 10.34
C GLU A 234 -26.54 4.58 9.04
N MET A 235 -27.71 4.56 8.40
CA MET A 235 -27.87 3.97 7.06
C MET A 235 -27.49 4.98 5.98
N LEU A 236 -26.77 4.52 4.97
CA LEU A 236 -26.58 5.22 3.70
C LEU A 236 -27.72 4.86 2.76
N HIS A 237 -28.67 5.78 2.60
CA HIS A 237 -29.92 5.54 1.87
C HIS A 237 -29.72 5.30 0.36
N ASP A 238 -28.61 5.78 -0.19
CA ASP A 238 -28.24 5.62 -1.59
C ASP A 238 -27.78 4.20 -1.95
N SER A 239 -27.02 3.57 -1.04
CA SER A 239 -26.31 2.32 -1.28
C SER A 239 -26.85 1.14 -0.47
N GLY A 240 -27.72 1.41 0.51
CA GLY A 240 -28.22 0.40 1.45
C GLY A 240 -27.14 -0.14 2.41
N ASN A 241 -26.00 0.55 2.50
CA ASN A 241 -24.93 0.25 3.45
C ASN A 241 -25.18 0.96 4.78
N ALA A 242 -24.42 0.62 5.82
CA ALA A 242 -24.42 1.35 7.08
C ALA A 242 -23.05 1.94 7.38
N VAL A 243 -23.00 2.98 8.19
CA VAL A 243 -21.76 3.55 8.72
C VAL A 243 -21.81 3.48 10.23
N LEU A 244 -20.72 2.97 10.82
CA LEU A 244 -20.52 3.01 12.26
C LEU A 244 -19.45 4.05 12.57
N THR A 245 -19.73 4.87 13.58
CA THR A 245 -18.83 5.88 14.13
C THR A 245 -18.42 5.45 15.52
N PHE A 246 -17.11 5.40 15.78
CA PHE A 246 -16.54 5.04 17.07
C PHE A 246 -15.97 6.27 17.78
N VAL A 247 -16.01 6.24 19.11
CA VAL A 247 -15.39 7.28 19.93
C VAL A 247 -13.86 7.24 19.79
N GLU A 248 -13.27 6.04 19.80
CA GLU A 248 -11.84 5.80 19.67
C GLU A 248 -11.41 5.69 18.17
N ASP A 249 -10.30 6.33 17.79
CA ASP A 249 -9.75 6.32 16.42
C ASP A 249 -8.85 5.14 16.08
N THR A 250 -8.66 4.21 17.02
CA THR A 250 -7.84 3.01 16.84
C THR A 250 -8.67 1.80 16.41
N VAL A 251 -9.99 1.86 16.58
CA VAL A 251 -10.91 0.73 16.38
C VAL A 251 -11.11 0.42 14.90
N ALA A 252 -11.29 1.44 14.06
CA ALA A 252 -11.63 1.26 12.65
C ALA A 252 -10.59 0.39 11.93
N LYS A 253 -9.30 0.62 12.19
CA LYS A 253 -8.20 -0.14 11.56
C LYS A 253 -8.31 -1.64 11.84
N GLY A 254 -8.50 -2.04 13.10
CA GLY A 254 -8.60 -3.45 13.47
C GLY A 254 -9.81 -4.14 12.84
N LEU A 255 -10.93 -3.41 12.71
CA LEU A 255 -12.13 -3.89 12.05
C LEU A 255 -11.93 -4.07 10.54
N THR A 256 -11.28 -3.11 9.87
CA THR A 256 -11.05 -3.12 8.43
C THR A 256 -9.95 -4.10 8.01
N ASP A 257 -8.95 -4.35 8.86
CA ASP A 257 -7.90 -5.34 8.59
C ASP A 257 -8.49 -6.76 8.55
N ARG A 258 -9.48 -7.05 9.40
CA ARG A 258 -10.19 -8.34 9.38
C ARG A 258 -11.20 -8.44 8.23
N GLN A 259 -11.71 -7.32 7.74
CA GLN A 259 -12.73 -7.17 6.69
C GLN A 259 -14.08 -7.82 6.98
N TYR A 260 -14.15 -9.12 7.27
CA TYR A 260 -15.40 -9.86 7.40
C TYR A 260 -15.74 -10.22 8.84
N HIS A 261 -16.97 -9.94 9.22
CA HIS A 261 -17.49 -10.16 10.58
C HIS A 261 -18.84 -10.86 10.53
N GLU A 262 -19.07 -11.76 11.46
CA GLU A 262 -20.35 -12.47 11.60
C GLU A 262 -21.21 -11.80 12.66
N VAL A 263 -22.33 -11.21 12.22
CA VAL A 263 -23.24 -10.46 13.10
C VAL A 263 -24.59 -11.19 13.15
N ASP A 264 -25.14 -11.29 14.37
CA ASP A 264 -26.46 -11.85 14.62
C ASP A 264 -27.49 -10.71 14.62
N PHE A 265 -28.42 -10.75 13.67
CA PHE A 265 -29.49 -9.76 13.53
C PHE A 265 -30.79 -10.18 14.25
N GLY A 266 -30.77 -11.29 14.99
CA GLY A 266 -31.82 -11.80 15.86
C GLY A 266 -32.87 -12.66 15.15
N ASP A 267 -32.57 -13.17 13.96
CA ASP A 267 -33.31 -14.23 13.27
C ASP A 267 -32.75 -15.63 13.59
N GLY A 268 -31.72 -15.70 14.45
CA GLY A 268 -31.04 -16.94 14.84
C GLY A 268 -29.91 -17.35 13.88
N THR A 269 -29.69 -16.60 12.79
CA THR A 269 -28.63 -16.85 11.81
C THR A 269 -27.62 -15.72 11.82
N ARG A 270 -26.33 -16.05 11.81
CA ARG A 270 -25.28 -15.03 11.68
C ARG A 270 -25.09 -14.68 10.21
N SER A 271 -25.23 -13.41 9.89
CA SER A 271 -24.92 -12.89 8.56
C SER A 271 -23.49 -12.38 8.52
N ARG A 272 -22.81 -12.66 7.42
CA ARG A 272 -21.46 -12.17 7.16
C ARG A 272 -21.55 -10.77 6.56
N VAL A 273 -21.08 -9.77 7.30
CA VAL A 273 -20.98 -8.38 6.85
C VAL A 273 -19.53 -8.05 6.54
N LYS A 274 -19.32 -7.07 5.66
CA LYS A 274 -17.99 -6.57 5.30
C LYS A 274 -17.79 -5.17 5.85
N LEU A 275 -16.66 -4.96 6.52
CA LEU A 275 -16.19 -3.68 7.02
C LEU A 275 -15.05 -3.17 6.15
N SER A 276 -15.23 -2.00 5.55
CA SER A 276 -14.20 -1.29 4.79
C SER A 276 -13.93 0.09 5.40
N PRO A 277 -12.73 0.66 5.15
CA PRO A 277 -12.43 2.00 5.61
C PRO A 277 -13.43 3.01 5.07
N PHE A 278 -13.91 3.91 5.94
CA PHE A 278 -14.78 4.98 5.50
C PHE A 278 -13.96 6.14 4.91
N LEU A 279 -14.29 6.55 3.69
CA LEU A 279 -13.69 7.72 3.05
C LEU A 279 -14.51 8.96 3.39
N SER A 280 -13.90 9.89 4.12
CA SER A 280 -14.47 11.21 4.34
C SER A 280 -14.01 12.14 3.23
N GLY A 281 -14.97 12.80 2.57
CA GLY A 281 -14.69 13.87 1.61
C GLY A 281 -14.90 15.22 2.27
N GLU A 282 -13.93 16.12 2.14
CA GLU A 282 -14.05 17.52 2.52
C GLU A 282 -14.00 18.39 1.27
N ILE A 283 -14.98 19.28 1.09
CA ILE A 283 -14.95 20.25 0.00
C ILE A 283 -13.89 21.29 0.34
N THR A 284 -12.81 21.32 -0.45
CA THR A 284 -11.67 22.22 -0.25
C THR A 284 -11.74 23.45 -1.12
N ASP A 285 -12.35 23.34 -2.31
CA ASP A 285 -12.64 24.49 -3.17
C ASP A 285 -14.05 24.36 -3.76
N LEU A 286 -14.79 25.46 -3.75
CA LEU A 286 -16.11 25.57 -4.36
C LEU A 286 -16.18 26.89 -5.10
N GLN A 287 -16.10 26.81 -6.43
CA GLN A 287 -16.28 27.97 -7.28
C GLN A 287 -17.72 28.01 -7.77
N THR A 288 -18.31 29.20 -7.71
CA THR A 288 -19.69 29.43 -8.15
C THR A 288 -19.75 30.44 -9.27
N ARG A 289 -20.66 30.23 -10.21
CA ARG A 289 -21.02 31.18 -11.27
C ARG A 289 -22.48 31.60 -11.13
N VAL A 290 -22.76 32.86 -11.39
CA VAL A 290 -24.15 33.34 -11.51
C VAL A 290 -24.69 32.96 -12.89
N SER A 291 -25.84 32.29 -12.92
CA SER A 291 -26.62 32.01 -14.12
C SER A 291 -28.01 32.66 -14.02
N ALA A 292 -28.61 32.98 -15.15
CA ALA A 292 -29.99 33.46 -15.20
C ALA A 292 -30.92 32.32 -15.64
N SER A 293 -32.09 32.19 -15.02
CA SER A 293 -33.13 31.29 -15.55
C SER A 293 -33.61 31.80 -16.90
N ALA A 294 -33.66 30.91 -17.90
CA ALA A 294 -34.16 31.22 -19.24
C ALA A 294 -35.67 31.48 -19.23
N ARG A 295 -36.42 30.66 -18.48
CA ARG A 295 -37.89 30.60 -18.52
C ARG A 295 -38.59 31.26 -17.34
N THR A 296 -37.86 31.53 -16.25
CA THR A 296 -38.44 32.10 -15.03
C THR A 296 -38.12 33.58 -14.87
N VAL A 297 -39.14 34.37 -14.55
CA VAL A 297 -39.06 35.81 -14.29
C VAL A 297 -39.36 36.11 -12.83
N LEU A 298 -38.58 37.02 -12.25
CA LEU A 298 -38.82 37.58 -10.91
C LEU A 298 -39.58 38.89 -11.03
N LEU A 299 -40.78 38.91 -10.44
CA LEU A 299 -41.63 40.08 -10.29
C LEU A 299 -41.44 40.69 -8.91
N ARG A 300 -41.14 41.99 -8.84
CA ARG A 300 -40.94 42.76 -7.61
C ARG A 300 -41.94 43.90 -7.49
N GLY A 301 -42.15 44.36 -6.25
CA GLY A 301 -43.01 45.51 -5.95
C GLY A 301 -44.47 45.13 -5.76
N ILE A 302 -44.78 43.88 -5.40
CA ILE A 302 -46.15 43.40 -5.21
C ILE A 302 -46.64 43.78 -3.80
N PRO A 303 -47.65 44.67 -3.67
CA PRO A 303 -48.17 45.09 -2.37
C PRO A 303 -49.18 44.07 -1.82
N ALA A 304 -49.37 44.04 -0.49
CA ALA A 304 -50.39 43.22 0.16
C ALA A 304 -51.77 43.92 0.14
N ILE A 305 -52.41 43.93 -1.03
CA ILE A 305 -53.70 44.63 -1.26
C ILE A 305 -54.92 43.70 -1.25
N MET A 306 -54.72 42.40 -1.42
CA MET A 306 -55.77 41.37 -1.44
C MET A 306 -55.25 40.04 -0.91
N ASP A 307 -56.09 39.01 -0.92
CA ASP A 307 -55.68 37.66 -0.53
C ASP A 307 -54.53 37.15 -1.43
N PRO A 308 -53.51 36.46 -0.87
CA PRO A 308 -52.40 35.94 -1.65
C PRO A 308 -52.79 35.02 -2.82
N SER A 309 -53.82 34.20 -2.64
CA SER A 309 -54.28 33.28 -3.71
C SER A 309 -54.91 34.07 -4.85
N ASP A 310 -55.82 34.99 -4.51
CA ASP A 310 -56.47 35.86 -5.50
C ASP A 310 -55.44 36.70 -6.26
N LEU A 311 -54.44 37.24 -5.55
CA LEU A 311 -53.38 38.04 -6.16
C LEU A 311 -52.54 37.20 -7.13
N GLN A 312 -52.18 35.97 -6.74
CA GLN A 312 -51.43 35.05 -7.60
C GLN A 312 -52.21 34.74 -8.88
N ASP A 313 -53.50 34.41 -8.78
CA ASP A 313 -54.36 34.13 -9.93
C ASP A 313 -54.45 35.34 -10.88
N GLN A 314 -54.58 36.56 -10.34
CA GLN A 314 -54.63 37.76 -11.17
C GLN A 314 -53.30 38.06 -11.88
N LEU A 315 -52.16 37.81 -11.21
CA LEU A 315 -50.85 37.92 -11.82
C LEU A 315 -50.70 36.92 -12.98
N GLU A 316 -51.07 35.67 -12.74
CA GLU A 316 -51.04 34.63 -13.77
C GLU A 316 -51.89 35.00 -14.98
N ILE A 317 -53.15 35.39 -14.76
CA ILE A 317 -54.06 35.83 -15.84
C ILE A 317 -53.50 37.04 -16.61
N HIS A 318 -52.82 37.97 -15.93
CA HIS A 318 -52.19 39.11 -16.61
C HIS A 318 -51.07 38.66 -17.56
N PHE A 319 -50.20 37.77 -17.11
CA PHE A 319 -49.05 37.29 -17.86
C PHE A 319 -49.36 36.14 -18.82
N GLN A 320 -50.57 35.56 -18.78
CA GLN A 320 -51.07 34.66 -19.84
C GLN A 320 -51.53 35.43 -21.09
N LYS A 321 -51.81 36.74 -20.99
CA LYS A 321 -52.33 37.54 -22.11
C LYS A 321 -51.21 37.97 -23.06
N LYS A 322 -51.28 37.53 -24.31
CA LYS A 322 -50.38 37.95 -25.41
C LYS A 322 -50.29 39.47 -25.59
N GLY A 323 -51.39 40.19 -25.33
CA GLY A 323 -51.43 41.66 -25.41
C GLY A 323 -50.50 42.37 -24.41
N ASN A 324 -50.13 41.70 -23.32
CA ASN A 324 -49.19 42.20 -22.32
C ASN A 324 -47.76 41.67 -22.56
N GLY A 325 -47.51 41.05 -23.72
CA GLY A 325 -46.24 40.37 -24.02
C GLY A 325 -46.08 39.02 -23.32
N GLY A 326 -47.15 38.49 -22.74
CA GLY A 326 -47.22 37.22 -22.02
C GLY A 326 -47.51 36.00 -22.90
N GLY A 327 -47.61 34.82 -22.28
CA GLY A 327 -47.74 33.52 -22.95
C GLY A 327 -48.16 32.41 -21.98
N GLU A 328 -48.06 31.15 -22.39
CA GLU A 328 -48.45 30.01 -21.54
C GLU A 328 -47.56 29.94 -20.30
N VAL A 329 -48.20 29.89 -19.13
CA VAL A 329 -47.55 29.88 -17.82
C VAL A 329 -47.54 28.44 -17.32
N GLU A 330 -46.35 27.94 -17.03
CA GLU A 330 -46.16 26.60 -16.46
C GLU A 330 -46.35 26.63 -14.94
N ALA A 331 -45.79 27.64 -14.28
CA ALA A 331 -45.87 27.77 -12.83
C ALA A 331 -45.81 29.23 -12.38
N ILE A 332 -46.49 29.53 -11.27
CA ILE A 332 -46.37 30.80 -10.56
C ILE A 332 -46.31 30.56 -9.06
N ALA A 333 -45.44 31.30 -8.38
CA ALA A 333 -45.31 31.26 -6.93
C ALA A 333 -45.18 32.69 -6.37
N TYR A 334 -46.21 33.15 -5.67
CA TYR A 334 -46.18 34.43 -4.98
C TYR A 334 -45.63 34.27 -3.55
N ASN A 335 -44.69 35.14 -3.15
CA ASN A 335 -44.19 35.27 -1.77
C ASN A 335 -44.77 36.54 -1.11
N PRO A 336 -45.78 36.40 -0.21
CA PRO A 336 -46.40 37.52 0.46
C PRO A 336 -45.45 38.30 1.37
N LEU A 337 -45.87 39.53 1.72
CA LEU A 337 -45.18 40.32 2.73
C LEU A 337 -45.09 39.57 4.07
N ARG A 338 -43.96 39.70 4.77
CA ARG A 338 -43.66 39.06 6.06
C ARG A 338 -43.59 37.53 6.04
N ARG A 339 -43.47 36.91 4.85
CA ARG A 339 -43.21 35.48 4.71
C ARG A 339 -41.83 35.23 4.10
N ARG A 340 -41.25 34.09 4.47
CA ARG A 340 -40.05 33.54 3.84
C ARG A 340 -40.48 32.36 2.98
N ALA A 341 -40.07 32.38 1.71
CA ALA A 341 -40.30 31.29 0.77
C ALA A 341 -38.97 30.83 0.20
N LEU A 342 -38.91 29.54 -0.11
CA LEU A 342 -37.82 28.91 -0.84
C LEU A 342 -38.41 28.37 -2.15
N ALA A 343 -37.80 28.74 -3.27
CA ALA A 343 -38.10 28.11 -4.55
C ALA A 343 -36.96 27.15 -4.89
N VAL A 344 -37.32 25.93 -5.29
CA VAL A 344 -36.37 24.91 -5.74
C VAL A 344 -36.47 24.83 -7.26
N PHE A 345 -35.35 25.03 -7.94
CA PHE A 345 -35.24 24.91 -9.39
C PHE A 345 -34.59 23.58 -9.74
N GLU A 346 -35.06 22.99 -10.83
CA GLU A 346 -34.52 21.76 -11.42
C GLU A 346 -33.92 22.09 -12.81
N ASP A 347 -33.07 21.21 -13.33
CA ASP A 347 -32.43 21.42 -14.63
C ASP A 347 -33.46 21.18 -15.75
N ASP A 348 -33.50 22.05 -16.77
CA ASP A 348 -34.42 21.94 -17.93
C ASP A 348 -34.03 20.80 -18.88
N CYS A 349 -32.99 20.01 -18.56
CA CYS A 349 -32.60 18.86 -19.35
C CYS A 349 -33.75 17.84 -19.40
N PRO A 350 -34.21 17.43 -20.59
CA PRO A 350 -35.14 16.32 -20.68
C PRO A 350 -34.48 15.12 -19.99
N ALA A 351 -35.16 14.54 -19.01
CA ALA A 351 -34.80 13.22 -18.53
C ALA A 351 -34.61 12.35 -19.76
N GLU A 352 -33.40 11.82 -19.96
CA GLU A 352 -33.17 10.83 -21.00
C GLU A 352 -34.23 9.75 -20.80
N ALA A 353 -35.12 9.63 -21.78
CA ALA A 353 -36.22 8.69 -21.71
C ALA A 353 -35.62 7.29 -21.50
N GLU A 354 -35.96 6.68 -20.36
CA GLU A 354 -35.56 5.30 -20.01
C GLU A 354 -35.97 4.26 -21.06
#